data_AF-U7V7L9-F1
#
_entry.id   AF-U7V7L9-F1
#
_cell.length_a   1.000
_cell.length_b   1.000
_cell.length_c   1.000
_cell.angle_alpha   90.00
_cell.angle_beta   90.00
_cell.angle_gamma   90.00
#
_symmetry.space_group_name_H-M   'P 1'
#
loop_
_entity.id
_entity.type
_entity.pdbx_description
1 polymer ?
#
loop_
_entity_poly.entity_id
_entity_poly.type
_entity_poly.pdbx_seq_one_letter_code
_entity_poly.pdbx_strand_id
1 'polypeptide(L)'
;MLKKISVVFYLMSQLAFGNYSQVDYSKILNKNGKIFVKKTGSPLTGMVTFQKDREFYKNGVPEGKWLSFYTNGNIKSIENWKNGELNGKYVLYSEDGHKTFQTYYLKGKDHGLFKLFHENGNPHIIGKFYNGQAIGIWNYYSKSGKLVGKRDYTLNIDHFDQTN
;
A
#
# COMPACT_ATOMS: atom_id res chain seq x y z
N MET A 1 -25.32 10.14 -27.43
CA MET A 1 -24.69 9.14 -26.53
C MET A 1 -23.52 9.81 -25.80
N LEU A 2 -23.66 9.99 -24.48
CA LEU A 2 -22.66 10.64 -23.64
C LEU A 2 -21.37 9.81 -23.56
N LYS A 3 -20.24 10.43 -23.92
CA LYS A 3 -18.90 9.95 -23.61
C LYS A 3 -18.70 9.97 -22.09
N LYS A 4 -18.71 8.81 -21.43
CA LYS A 4 -18.17 8.66 -20.08
C LYS A 4 -16.63 8.72 -20.17
N ILE A 5 -16.09 9.92 -20.32
CA ILE A 5 -14.67 10.17 -20.06
C ILE A 5 -14.52 10.08 -18.55
N SER A 6 -13.94 8.97 -18.08
CA SER A 6 -13.73 8.68 -16.67
C SER A 6 -12.97 9.82 -16.00
N VAL A 7 -13.71 10.55 -15.17
CA VAL A 7 -13.33 11.66 -14.28
C VAL A 7 -12.21 11.30 -13.27
N VAL A 8 -11.67 10.08 -13.31
CA VAL A 8 -10.67 9.57 -12.37
C VAL A 8 -9.28 10.20 -12.57
N PHE A 9 -8.94 10.67 -13.78
CA PHE A 9 -7.63 11.27 -14.02
C PHE A 9 -7.47 12.68 -13.43
N TYR A 10 -8.56 13.40 -13.14
CA TYR A 10 -8.48 14.81 -12.76
C TYR A 10 -8.36 15.05 -11.24
N LEU A 11 -8.60 14.04 -10.39
CA LEU A 11 -8.51 14.21 -8.92
C LEU A 11 -7.12 13.91 -8.33
N MET A 12 -6.16 13.39 -9.11
CA MET A 12 -4.83 13.03 -8.60
C MET A 12 -3.80 14.18 -8.69
N SER A 13 -4.17 15.33 -9.26
CA SER A 13 -3.27 16.49 -9.41
C SER A 13 -3.22 17.42 -8.19
N GLN A 14 -4.02 17.19 -7.14
CA GLN A 14 -4.07 18.09 -5.98
C GLN A 14 -3.65 17.49 -4.64
N LEU A 15 -3.13 16.26 -4.61
CA LEU A 15 -2.30 15.87 -3.47
C LEU A 15 -0.97 16.57 -3.65
N ALA A 16 -0.73 17.61 -2.86
CA ALA A 16 0.45 18.46 -2.86
C ALA A 16 1.75 17.65 -2.93
N PHE A 17 2.16 17.29 -4.15
CA PHE A 17 3.54 16.97 -4.44
C PHE A 17 4.22 18.34 -4.36
N GLY A 18 4.79 18.65 -3.19
CA GLY A 18 5.81 19.69 -3.12
C GLY A 18 6.81 19.47 -4.25
N ASN A 19 7.52 20.53 -4.67
CA ASN A 19 8.48 20.51 -5.77
C ASN A 19 9.66 19.55 -5.51
N TYR A 20 9.41 18.25 -5.47
CA TYR A 20 10.39 17.21 -5.26
C TYR A 20 11.11 16.99 -6.58
N SER A 21 12.44 17.08 -6.52
CA SER A 21 13.32 16.70 -7.62
C SER A 21 13.00 15.26 -8.03
N GLN A 22 12.59 15.06 -9.28
CA GLN A 22 12.38 13.72 -9.83
C GLN A 22 13.73 13.13 -10.24
N VAL A 23 14.03 11.93 -9.77
CA VAL A 23 15.28 11.23 -10.06
C VAL A 23 14.96 9.90 -10.74
N ASP A 24 15.50 9.70 -11.93
CA ASP A 24 15.39 8.42 -12.64
C ASP A 24 16.12 7.30 -11.86
N TYR A 25 15.53 6.10 -11.83
CA TYR A 25 16.09 4.95 -11.14
C TYR A 25 17.54 4.62 -11.55
N SER A 26 17.92 4.85 -12.82
CA SER A 26 19.29 4.62 -13.29
C SER A 26 20.33 5.53 -12.60
N LYS A 27 19.89 6.64 -11.99
CA LYS A 27 20.73 7.64 -11.34
C LYS A 27 20.87 7.43 -9.83
N ILE A 28 20.27 6.39 -9.26
CA ILE A 28 20.36 6.07 -7.83
C ILE A 28 21.13 4.77 -7.57
N LEU A 29 21.62 4.64 -6.34
CA LEU A 29 22.35 3.48 -5.85
C LEU A 29 21.78 3.09 -4.48
N ASN A 30 21.48 1.81 -4.31
CA ASN A 30 21.15 1.25 -3.00
C ASN A 30 22.45 0.83 -2.30
N LYS A 31 22.70 1.37 -1.10
CA LYS A 31 23.75 0.90 -0.19
C LYS A 31 23.09 0.56 1.14
N ASN A 32 23.10 -0.72 1.52
CA ASN A 32 22.57 -1.22 2.79
C ASN A 32 21.12 -0.77 3.06
N GLY A 33 20.26 -0.82 2.05
CA GLY A 33 18.84 -0.45 2.16
C GLY A 33 18.56 1.05 2.10
N LYS A 34 19.60 1.90 2.01
CA LYS A 34 19.47 3.34 1.81
C LYS A 34 19.76 3.74 0.37
N ILE A 35 18.97 4.68 -0.14
CA ILE A 35 19.07 5.18 -1.51
C ILE A 35 19.94 6.44 -1.56
N PHE A 36 20.90 6.45 -2.48
CA PHE A 36 21.84 7.54 -2.71
C PHE A 36 21.81 7.99 -4.16
N VAL A 37 22.06 9.26 -4.42
CA VAL A 37 22.24 9.80 -5.78
C VAL A 37 23.64 9.41 -6.28
N LYS A 38 23.74 8.67 -7.39
CA LYS A 38 25.04 8.17 -7.92
C LYS A 38 26.07 9.27 -8.13
N LYS A 39 25.65 10.41 -8.68
CA LYS A 39 26.54 11.52 -9.05
C LYS A 39 27.18 12.18 -7.82
N THR A 40 26.42 12.37 -6.74
CA THR A 40 26.87 13.13 -5.57
C THR A 40 27.25 12.26 -4.39
N GLY A 41 26.81 10.99 -4.38
CA GLY A 41 26.94 10.10 -3.23
C GLY A 41 26.08 10.48 -2.03
N SER A 42 25.22 11.50 -2.14
CA SER A 42 24.37 11.97 -1.03
C SER A 42 23.12 11.10 -0.87
N PRO A 43 22.60 10.90 0.35
CA PRO A 43 21.32 10.25 0.56
C PRO A 43 20.19 10.97 -0.18
N LEU A 44 19.30 10.23 -0.82
CA LEU A 44 18.22 10.82 -1.61
C LEU A 44 17.12 11.41 -0.71
N THR A 45 16.76 12.66 -0.96
CA THR A 45 15.50 13.24 -0.50
C THR A 45 14.75 13.74 -1.74
N GLY A 46 13.62 13.10 -2.07
CA GLY A 46 12.88 13.38 -3.30
C GLY A 46 12.12 12.17 -3.83
N MET A 47 11.67 12.26 -5.08
CA MET A 47 10.92 11.20 -5.74
C MET A 47 11.81 10.46 -6.74
N VAL A 48 11.78 9.13 -6.69
CA VAL A 48 12.33 8.25 -7.72
C VAL A 48 11.22 7.83 -8.66
N THR A 49 11.52 7.82 -9.96
CA THR A 49 10.66 7.22 -10.97
C THR A 49 11.33 6.02 -11.61
N PHE A 50 10.61 4.90 -11.68
CA PHE A 50 10.98 3.73 -12.45
C PHE A 50 9.81 3.38 -13.38
N GLN A 51 9.99 3.62 -14.68
CA GLN A 51 8.88 3.63 -15.63
C GLN A 51 7.77 4.61 -15.18
N LYS A 52 6.62 4.09 -14.71
CA LYS A 52 5.51 4.87 -14.19
C LYS A 52 5.49 4.92 -12.66
N ASP A 53 6.21 4.02 -11.99
CA ASP A 53 6.24 3.90 -10.54
C ASP A 53 6.85 5.14 -9.92
N ARG A 54 6.31 5.52 -8.76
CA ARG A 54 6.70 6.72 -8.02
C ARG A 54 6.95 6.34 -6.58
N GLU A 55 8.20 6.48 -6.17
CA GLU A 55 8.67 6.18 -4.83
C GLU A 55 9.26 7.44 -4.22
N PHE A 56 8.92 7.73 -2.98
CA PHE A 56 9.41 8.91 -2.27
C PHE A 56 10.38 8.50 -1.16
N TYR A 57 11.44 9.28 -1.03
CA TYR A 57 12.51 9.04 -0.09
C TYR A 57 12.84 10.32 0.68
N LYS A 58 13.24 10.15 1.95
CA LYS A 58 13.79 11.21 2.79
C LYS A 58 15.08 10.68 3.41
N ASN A 59 16.20 11.35 3.20
CA ASN A 59 17.52 10.92 3.69
C ASN A 59 17.87 9.47 3.31
N GLY A 60 17.46 9.05 2.12
CA GLY A 60 17.68 7.73 1.55
C GLY A 60 16.75 6.64 2.05
N VAL A 61 15.78 6.93 2.93
CA VAL A 61 14.80 5.94 3.41
C VAL A 61 13.41 6.18 2.81
N PRO A 62 12.62 5.11 2.55
CA PRO A 62 11.24 5.24 2.10
C PRO A 62 10.40 6.17 2.99
N GLU A 63 9.66 7.08 2.36
CA GLU A 63 8.85 8.08 3.03
C GLU A 63 7.63 8.42 2.17
N GLY A 64 6.48 8.69 2.79
CA GLY A 64 5.29 9.16 2.08
C GLY A 64 4.63 8.08 1.21
N LYS A 65 3.90 8.51 0.17
CA LYS A 65 3.04 7.62 -0.62
C LYS A 65 3.78 7.05 -1.82
N TRP A 66 3.90 5.74 -1.90
CA TRP A 66 4.42 5.06 -3.08
C TRP A 66 3.28 4.57 -3.98
N LEU A 67 3.50 4.65 -5.28
CA LEU A 67 2.56 4.23 -6.31
C LEU A 67 3.28 3.31 -7.29
N SER A 68 2.74 2.11 -7.49
CA SER A 68 3.15 1.25 -8.60
C SER A 68 2.04 1.15 -9.64
N PHE A 69 2.42 0.88 -10.88
CA PHE A 69 1.50 0.84 -12.02
C PHE A 69 1.70 -0.43 -12.85
N TYR A 70 0.62 -0.90 -13.46
CA TYR A 70 0.68 -1.87 -14.55
C TYR A 70 1.20 -1.21 -15.83
N THR A 71 1.61 -2.04 -16.80
CA THR A 71 2.08 -1.58 -18.11
C THR A 71 1.01 -0.74 -18.83
N ASN A 72 -0.26 -1.14 -18.70
CA ASN A 72 -1.42 -0.41 -19.21
C ASN A 72 -1.64 0.98 -18.55
N GLY A 73 -0.93 1.29 -17.47
CA GLY A 73 -1.00 2.57 -16.75
C GLY A 73 -2.01 2.62 -15.62
N ASN A 74 -2.76 1.55 -15.36
CA ASN A 74 -3.61 1.46 -14.19
C ASN A 74 -2.75 1.31 -12.93
N ILE A 75 -3.24 1.86 -11.81
CA ILE A 75 -2.57 1.72 -10.52
C ILE A 75 -2.57 0.25 -10.11
N LYS A 76 -1.41 -0.25 -9.68
CA LYS A 76 -1.22 -1.60 -9.15
C LYS A 76 -1.22 -1.60 -7.63
N SER A 77 -0.41 -0.74 -7.01
CA SER A 77 -0.38 -0.57 -5.54
C SER A 77 -0.38 0.89 -5.13
N ILE A 78 -0.98 1.14 -3.95
CA ILE A 78 -0.82 2.38 -3.21
C ILE A 78 -0.33 2.01 -1.82
N GLU A 79 0.82 2.54 -1.45
CA GLU A 79 1.50 2.22 -0.20
C GLU A 79 1.81 3.52 0.55
N ASN A 80 1.82 3.47 1.88
CA ASN A 80 2.22 4.61 2.70
C ASN A 80 3.41 4.18 3.57
N TRP A 81 4.47 4.96 3.49
CA TRP A 81 5.76 4.73 4.14
C TRP A 81 6.06 5.86 5.12
N LYS A 82 6.74 5.55 6.20
CA LYS A 82 7.25 6.53 7.16
C LYS A 82 8.54 5.99 7.76
N ASN A 83 9.63 6.74 7.66
CA ASN A 83 10.94 6.35 8.20
C ASN A 83 11.42 4.95 7.76
N GLY A 84 11.13 4.57 6.51
CA GLY A 84 11.53 3.27 5.96
C GLY A 84 10.60 2.10 6.26
N GLU A 85 9.48 2.33 6.95
CA GLU A 85 8.51 1.29 7.29
C GLU A 85 7.14 1.58 6.69
N LEU A 86 6.40 0.53 6.29
CA LEU A 86 4.99 0.68 5.94
C LEU A 86 4.21 1.23 7.15
N ASN A 87 3.47 2.31 6.91
CA ASN A 87 2.73 3.01 7.94
C ASN A 87 1.53 3.74 7.34
N GLY A 88 0.34 3.18 7.58
CA GLY A 88 -0.92 3.62 7.02
C GLY A 88 -1.50 2.61 6.05
N LYS A 89 -2.37 3.08 5.15
CA LYS A 89 -3.15 2.22 4.27
C LYS A 89 -2.27 1.58 3.18
N TYR A 90 -2.52 0.32 2.88
CA TYR A 90 -1.95 -0.36 1.72
C TYR A 90 -3.08 -0.97 0.89
N VAL A 91 -3.04 -0.75 -0.43
CA VAL A 91 -4.08 -1.18 -1.36
C VAL A 91 -3.45 -1.80 -2.59
N LEU A 92 -3.99 -2.95 -3.02
CA LEU A 92 -3.70 -3.53 -4.33
C LEU A 92 -4.93 -3.50 -5.22
N TYR A 93 -4.67 -3.33 -6.50
CA TYR A 93 -5.65 -3.36 -7.56
C TYR A 93 -5.25 -4.43 -8.58
N SER A 94 -6.23 -4.97 -9.31
CA SER A 94 -6.00 -5.77 -10.51
C SER A 94 -5.61 -4.88 -11.69
N GLU A 95 -5.16 -5.50 -12.77
CA GLU A 95 -4.80 -4.79 -14.00
C GLU A 95 -6.00 -4.03 -14.62
N ASP A 96 -7.22 -4.49 -14.38
CA ASP A 96 -8.47 -3.82 -14.78
C ASP A 96 -8.91 -2.70 -13.81
N GLY A 97 -8.13 -2.42 -12.76
CA GLY A 97 -8.40 -1.35 -11.80
C GLY A 97 -9.35 -1.72 -10.66
N HIS A 98 -9.72 -2.99 -10.51
CA HIS A 98 -10.56 -3.45 -9.39
C HIS A 98 -9.71 -3.67 -8.15
N LYS A 99 -10.17 -3.23 -6.99
CA LYS A 99 -9.45 -3.49 -5.73
C LYS A 99 -9.45 -4.98 -5.42
N THR A 100 -8.28 -5.56 -5.21
CA THR A 100 -8.09 -6.98 -4.87
C THR A 100 -7.75 -7.17 -3.40
N PHE A 101 -7.09 -6.19 -2.78
CA PHE A 101 -6.61 -6.25 -1.41
C PHE A 101 -6.58 -4.88 -0.76
N GLN A 102 -6.85 -4.83 0.54
CA GLN A 102 -6.62 -3.65 1.36
C GLN A 102 -6.29 -4.06 2.80
N THR A 103 -5.21 -3.49 3.34
CA THR A 103 -4.85 -3.59 4.75
C THR A 103 -4.36 -2.23 5.26
N TYR A 104 -3.96 -2.19 6.52
CA TYR A 104 -3.30 -1.06 7.15
C TYR A 104 -2.06 -1.57 7.88
N TYR A 105 -1.00 -0.79 7.87
CA TYR A 105 0.24 -1.07 8.59
C TYR A 105 0.48 -0.01 9.67
N LEU A 106 1.13 -0.41 10.75
CA LEU A 106 1.70 0.48 11.75
C LEU A 106 3.11 -0.03 12.08
N LYS A 107 4.13 0.79 11.77
CA LYS A 107 5.55 0.44 11.98
C LYS A 107 5.92 -0.91 11.35
N GLY A 108 5.56 -1.09 10.08
CA GLY A 108 5.89 -2.29 9.30
C GLY A 108 5.03 -3.52 9.59
N LYS A 109 4.09 -3.48 10.54
CA LYS A 109 3.23 -4.63 10.89
C LYS A 109 1.77 -4.37 10.55
N ASP A 110 1.05 -5.39 10.10
CA ASP A 110 -0.40 -5.29 9.86
C ASP A 110 -1.13 -4.83 11.12
N HIS A 111 -1.95 -3.80 10.97
CA HIS A 111 -2.64 -3.14 12.07
C HIS A 111 -3.91 -2.46 11.56
N GLY A 112 -5.07 -3.04 11.85
CA GLY A 112 -6.38 -2.50 11.49
C GLY A 112 -7.15 -3.43 10.56
N LEU A 113 -7.99 -2.83 9.70
CA LEU A 113 -8.94 -3.55 8.86
C LEU A 113 -8.27 -4.24 7.67
N PHE A 114 -8.49 -5.54 7.55
CA PHE A 114 -8.08 -6.36 6.43
C PHE A 114 -9.27 -6.66 5.52
N LYS A 115 -9.07 -6.55 4.21
CA LYS A 115 -10.03 -6.95 3.18
C LYS A 115 -9.33 -7.61 2.00
N LEU A 116 -9.79 -8.80 1.66
CA LEU A 116 -9.50 -9.47 0.39
C LEU A 116 -10.80 -9.49 -0.43
N PHE A 117 -10.70 -9.29 -1.75
CA PHE A 117 -11.86 -9.22 -2.65
C PHE A 117 -11.82 -10.34 -3.68
N HIS A 118 -13.00 -10.78 -4.12
CA HIS A 118 -13.19 -11.59 -5.30
C HIS A 118 -13.01 -10.75 -6.57
N GLU A 119 -12.84 -11.39 -7.72
CA GLU A 119 -12.69 -10.74 -9.03
C GLU A 119 -13.86 -9.81 -9.39
N ASN A 120 -15.06 -10.09 -8.89
CA ASN A 120 -16.25 -9.26 -9.09
C ASN A 120 -16.36 -8.08 -8.10
N GLY A 121 -15.34 -7.86 -7.26
CA GLY A 121 -15.28 -6.77 -6.30
C GLY A 121 -16.02 -7.03 -4.98
N ASN A 122 -16.73 -8.16 -4.84
CA ASN A 122 -17.32 -8.53 -3.56
C ASN A 122 -16.23 -8.92 -2.55
N PRO A 123 -16.40 -8.65 -1.24
CA PRO A 123 -15.48 -9.15 -0.24
C PRO A 123 -15.37 -10.67 -0.33
N HIS A 124 -14.15 -11.18 -0.24
CA HIS A 124 -13.86 -12.60 -0.03
C HIS A 124 -13.60 -12.85 1.46
N ILE A 125 -12.77 -11.99 2.07
CA ILE A 125 -12.39 -12.09 3.48
C ILE A 125 -12.41 -10.69 4.09
N ILE A 126 -13.01 -10.55 5.27
CA ILE A 126 -12.91 -9.34 6.10
C ILE A 126 -12.50 -9.75 7.50
N GLY A 127 -11.45 -9.12 8.01
CA GLY A 127 -10.92 -9.36 9.34
C GLY A 127 -10.17 -8.15 9.88
N LYS A 128 -9.52 -8.33 11.02
CA LYS A 128 -8.66 -7.30 11.61
C LYS A 128 -7.35 -7.90 12.07
N PHE A 129 -6.30 -7.10 11.95
CA PHE A 129 -5.01 -7.36 12.55
C PHE A 129 -4.72 -6.37 13.67
N TYR A 130 -3.95 -6.80 14.66
CA TYR A 130 -3.30 -5.94 15.64
C TYR A 130 -1.85 -6.39 15.80
N ASN A 131 -0.91 -5.51 15.47
CA ASN A 131 0.53 -5.77 15.61
C ASN A 131 0.99 -7.07 14.90
N GLY A 132 0.45 -7.34 13.71
CA GLY A 132 0.74 -8.52 12.90
C GLY A 132 -0.12 -9.75 13.22
N GLN A 133 -1.01 -9.69 14.21
CA GLN A 133 -1.82 -10.84 14.64
C GLN A 133 -3.27 -10.70 14.27
N ALA A 134 -3.86 -11.76 13.72
CA ALA A 134 -5.29 -11.80 13.43
C ALA A 134 -6.09 -11.74 14.74
N ILE A 135 -7.03 -10.80 14.83
CA ILE A 135 -7.88 -10.62 16.01
C ILE A 135 -9.37 -10.58 15.61
N GLY A 136 -10.22 -10.95 16.57
CA GLY A 136 -11.67 -10.88 16.42
C GLY A 136 -12.23 -11.85 15.39
N ILE A 137 -13.44 -11.55 14.90
CA ILE A 137 -14.14 -12.40 13.95
C ILE A 137 -13.69 -12.10 12.52
N TRP A 138 -13.19 -13.12 11.86
CA TRP A 138 -12.89 -13.14 10.43
C TRP A 138 -14.07 -13.74 9.68
N ASN A 139 -14.63 -12.96 8.76
CA ASN A 139 -15.79 -13.34 7.97
C ASN A 139 -15.34 -13.72 6.56
N TYR A 140 -15.87 -14.83 6.06
CA TYR A 140 -15.60 -15.40 4.75
C TYR A 140 -16.88 -15.35 3.92
N TYR A 141 -16.76 -14.86 2.69
CA TYR A 141 -17.90 -14.61 1.81
C TYR A 141 -17.71 -15.32 0.47
N SER A 142 -18.80 -15.81 -0.12
CA SER A 142 -18.83 -16.37 -1.47
C SER A 142 -18.66 -15.27 -2.53
N LYS A 143 -18.43 -15.66 -3.80
CA LYS A 143 -18.47 -14.71 -4.93
C LYS A 143 -19.80 -13.95 -5.02
N SER A 144 -20.93 -14.54 -4.59
CA SER A 144 -22.23 -13.85 -4.56
C SER A 144 -22.41 -12.88 -3.38
N GLY A 145 -21.41 -12.74 -2.51
CA GLY A 145 -21.43 -11.87 -1.33
C GLY A 145 -22.14 -12.47 -0.12
N LYS A 146 -22.57 -13.74 -0.18
CA LYS A 146 -23.17 -14.43 0.97
C LYS A 146 -22.08 -14.81 1.96
N LEU A 147 -22.33 -14.58 3.25
CA LEU A 147 -21.46 -15.08 4.30
C LEU A 147 -21.49 -16.62 4.30
N VAL A 148 -20.34 -17.25 4.19
CA VAL A 148 -20.18 -18.72 4.14
C VAL A 148 -19.38 -19.28 5.30
N GLY A 149 -18.71 -18.42 6.08
CA GLY A 149 -17.94 -18.87 7.23
C GLY A 149 -17.53 -17.74 8.15
N LYS A 150 -17.24 -18.11 9.39
CA LYS A 150 -16.62 -17.24 10.39
C LYS A 150 -15.49 -18.02 11.08
N ARG A 151 -14.43 -17.32 11.44
CA ARG A 151 -13.40 -17.81 12.36
C ARG A 151 -13.19 -16.77 13.45
N ASP A 152 -13.21 -17.21 14.70
CA ASP A 152 -13.02 -16.33 15.85
C ASP A 152 -11.57 -16.43 16.35
N TYR A 153 -10.89 -15.29 16.41
CA TYR A 153 -9.54 -15.14 16.95
C TYR A 153 -9.53 -14.33 18.26
N THR A 154 -10.68 -14.16 18.91
CA THR A 154 -10.81 -13.40 20.16
C THR A 154 -10.11 -14.08 21.35
N LEU A 155 -9.81 -15.38 21.26
CA LEU A 155 -9.22 -16.19 22.35
C LEU A 155 -7.67 -16.24 22.40
N ASN A 156 -6.95 -15.36 21.70
CA ASN A 156 -5.46 -15.34 21.71
C ASN A 156 -4.86 -14.03 22.26
N ILE A 157 -5.59 -13.29 23.11
CA ILE A 157 -5.11 -11.99 23.66
C ILE A 157 -4.39 -12.17 25.02
N ASP A 158 -4.57 -13.30 25.71
CA ASP A 158 -3.98 -13.51 27.05
C ASP A 158 -2.47 -13.85 27.08
N HIS A 159 -1.78 -13.79 25.93
CA HIS A 159 -0.33 -14.05 25.85
C HIS A 159 0.50 -12.88 25.30
N PHE A 160 -0.10 -11.70 25.08
CA PHE A 160 0.63 -10.55 24.54
C PHE A 160 0.94 -9.42 25.52
N ASP A 161 0.50 -9.54 26.79
CA ASP A 161 0.79 -8.55 27.84
C ASP A 161 1.81 -9.02 28.88
N GLN A 162 2.58 -10.08 28.58
CA GLN A 162 3.70 -10.53 29.42
C GLN A 162 5.04 -10.46 28.70
N THR A 163 5.44 -9.27 28.25
CA THR A 163 6.86 -8.87 28.19
C THR A 163 6.93 -7.34 28.16
N ASN A 164 6.87 -6.73 29.35
CA ASN A 164 7.58 -5.47 29.61
C ASN A 164 9.04 -5.77 29.88
#